data_AF-A0A2E9CHP1-F1
#
_entry.id   AF-A0A2E9CHP1-F1
#
_cell.length_a   1.000
_cell.length_b   1.000
_cell.length_c   1.000
_cell.angle_alpha   90.00
_cell.angle_beta   90.00
_cell.angle_gamma   90.00
#
_symmetry.space_group_name_H-M   'P 1'
#
loop_
_entity.id
_entity.type
_entity.pdbx_description
1 polymer ?
#
loop_
_entity_poly.entity_id
_entity_poly.type
_entity_poly.pdbx_seq_one_letter_code
_entity_poly.pdbx_strand_id
1 'polypeptide(L)'
;MTGHRSRTYRLRLSEEGTDLFLAQHHRLARIARSFIPYGATLGVAVMLMEKVETDALVAELAMPSLKRQAGKCEHFVGATAALNGATDSILNRLAESDLIGVRPSVGALHNLAIALMESCEDHELAKAWQRVQAGIAKK
;
A
#
# COMPACT_ATOMS: atom_id res chain seq x y z
N MET A 1 -14.06 15.83 23.09
CA MET A 1 -14.30 15.41 21.69
C MET A 1 -12.97 15.38 20.93
N THR A 2 -12.25 14.26 20.98
CA THR A 2 -10.99 14.08 20.24
C THR A 2 -11.31 13.81 18.77
N GLY A 3 -11.43 14.88 17.99
CA GLY A 3 -11.60 14.81 16.54
C GLY A 3 -10.48 13.95 15.94
N HIS A 4 -10.83 12.73 15.52
CA HIS A 4 -9.94 11.91 14.73
C HIS A 4 -9.74 12.64 13.40
N ARG A 5 -8.63 13.37 13.29
CA ARG A 5 -8.19 13.99 12.03
C ARG A 5 -8.08 12.85 11.03
N SER A 6 -9.04 12.73 10.12
CA SER A 6 -8.91 11.85 8.96
C SER A 6 -7.69 12.35 8.21
N ARG A 7 -6.55 11.68 8.41
CA ARG A 7 -5.32 12.00 7.67
C ARG A 7 -5.54 11.37 6.30
N THR A 8 -5.42 12.12 5.23
CA THR A 8 -5.38 11.55 3.88
C THR A 8 -3.92 11.28 3.53
N TYR A 9 -3.67 10.19 2.82
CA TYR A 9 -2.40 10.00 2.13
C TYR A 9 -2.49 10.62 0.76
N ARG A 10 -1.43 11.33 0.39
CA ARG A 10 -1.24 11.81 -0.96
C ARG A 10 -0.41 10.78 -1.73
N LEU A 11 -1.03 10.14 -2.71
CA LEU A 11 -0.38 9.29 -3.68
C LEU A 11 0.04 10.13 -4.88
N ARG A 12 1.24 9.88 -5.40
CA ARG A 12 1.80 10.53 -6.58
C ARG A 12 2.13 9.48 -7.62
N LEU A 13 1.19 9.30 -8.53
CA LEU A 13 1.19 8.24 -9.54
C LEU A 13 1.34 8.85 -10.93
N SER A 14 1.83 8.06 -11.87
CA SER A 14 1.63 8.31 -13.30
C SER A 14 0.21 7.89 -13.70
N GLU A 15 -0.15 8.08 -14.97
CA GLU A 15 -1.39 7.51 -15.52
C GLU A 15 -1.36 5.98 -15.39
N GLU A 16 -0.25 5.33 -15.78
CA GLU A 16 -0.02 3.88 -15.62
C GLU A 16 -0.18 3.44 -14.15
N GLY A 17 0.41 4.16 -13.20
CA GLY A 17 0.26 3.85 -11.78
C GLY A 17 -1.17 4.05 -11.27
N THR A 18 -1.89 5.03 -11.81
CA THR A 18 -3.30 5.28 -11.47
C THR A 18 -4.19 4.15 -11.97
N ASP A 19 -4.01 3.73 -13.23
CA ASP A 19 -4.76 2.63 -13.83
C ASP A 19 -4.52 1.33 -13.08
N LEU A 20 -3.25 1.06 -12.71
CA LEU A 20 -2.92 -0.10 -11.89
C LEU A 20 -3.65 -0.08 -10.54
N PHE A 21 -3.63 1.06 -9.85
CA PHE A 21 -4.33 1.18 -8.56
C PHE A 21 -5.84 0.96 -8.71
N LEU A 22 -6.47 1.51 -9.75
CA LEU A 22 -7.90 1.32 -10.03
C LEU A 22 -8.22 -0.14 -10.38
N ALA A 23 -7.37 -0.80 -11.17
CA ALA A 23 -7.53 -2.21 -11.51
C ALA A 23 -7.47 -3.11 -10.26
N GLN A 24 -6.48 -2.88 -9.38
CA GLN A 24 -6.37 -3.62 -8.11
C GLN A 24 -7.50 -3.29 -7.13
N HIS A 25 -7.96 -2.04 -7.11
CA HIS A 25 -9.13 -1.64 -6.33
C HIS A 25 -10.39 -2.42 -6.76
N HIS A 26 -10.68 -2.44 -8.07
CA HIS A 26 -11.80 -3.18 -8.62
C HIS A 26 -11.68 -4.69 -8.36
N ARG A 27 -10.48 -5.26 -8.53
CA ARG A 27 -10.19 -6.67 -8.22
C ARG A 27 -10.50 -7.00 -6.77
N LEU A 28 -10.04 -6.16 -5.83
CA LEU A 28 -10.30 -6.33 -4.40
C LEU A 28 -11.79 -6.20 -4.08
N ALA A 29 -12.50 -5.23 -4.65
CA ALA A 29 -13.93 -5.04 -4.46
C ALA A 29 -14.74 -6.26 -4.94
N ARG A 30 -14.35 -6.86 -6.08
CA ARG A 30 -14.93 -8.12 -6.59
C ARG A 30 -14.73 -9.28 -5.63
N ILE A 31 -13.51 -9.46 -5.11
CA ILE A 31 -13.18 -10.51 -4.13
C ILE A 31 -13.98 -10.32 -2.84
N ALA A 32 -14.04 -9.09 -2.34
CA ALA A 32 -14.72 -8.75 -1.09
C ALA A 32 -16.25 -8.69 -1.22
N ARG A 33 -16.77 -8.61 -2.46
CA ARG A 33 -18.17 -8.30 -2.77
C ARG A 33 -18.68 -7.06 -2.01
N SER A 34 -17.86 -6.02 -1.92
CA SER A 34 -18.12 -4.82 -1.15
C SER A 34 -17.62 -3.58 -1.86
N PHE A 35 -18.25 -2.44 -1.59
CA PHE A 35 -17.64 -1.14 -1.86
C PHE A 35 -16.53 -0.91 -0.84
N ILE A 36 -15.32 -0.67 -1.34
CA ILE A 36 -14.12 -0.52 -0.52
C ILE A 36 -13.71 0.95 -0.60
N PRO A 37 -13.37 1.61 0.52
CA PRO A 37 -12.71 2.92 0.46
C PRO A 37 -11.30 2.76 -0.13
N TYR A 38 -10.87 3.65 -1.02
CA TYR A 38 -9.52 3.60 -1.61
C TYR A 38 -8.38 3.52 -0.58
N GLY A 39 -8.55 4.15 0.58
CA GLY A 39 -7.61 4.04 1.70
C GLY A 39 -7.46 2.62 2.26
N ALA A 40 -8.53 1.84 2.25
CA ALA A 40 -8.51 0.45 2.68
C ALA A 40 -7.83 -0.45 1.64
N THR A 41 -7.97 -0.15 0.35
CA THR A 41 -7.18 -0.80 -0.72
C THR A 41 -5.69 -0.59 -0.53
N LEU A 42 -5.27 0.66 -0.27
CA LEU A 42 -3.87 0.94 0.05
C LEU A 42 -3.43 0.22 1.34
N GLY A 43 -4.31 0.14 2.33
CA GLY A 43 -4.12 -0.68 3.54
C GLY A 43 -3.82 -2.15 3.23
N VAL A 44 -4.59 -2.76 2.33
CA VAL A 44 -4.38 -4.14 1.88
C VAL A 44 -3.03 -4.28 1.16
N ALA A 45 -2.71 -3.36 0.25
CA ALA A 45 -1.43 -3.36 -0.47
C ALA A 45 -0.24 -3.33 0.49
N VAL A 46 -0.26 -2.44 1.50
CA VAL A 46 0.81 -2.35 2.50
C VAL A 46 0.87 -3.57 3.41
N MET A 47 -0.27 -4.15 3.80
CA MET A 47 -0.30 -5.39 4.60
C MET A 47 0.28 -6.61 3.87
N LEU A 48 0.14 -6.67 2.54
CA LEU A 48 0.76 -7.73 1.74
C LEU A 48 2.29 -7.64 1.78
N MET A 49 2.81 -6.41 1.74
CA MET A 49 4.24 -6.11 1.79
C MET A 49 4.92 -6.53 3.10
N GLU A 50 4.18 -6.63 4.22
CA GLU A 50 4.73 -7.10 5.51
C GLU A 50 5.29 -8.53 5.44
N LYS A 51 4.79 -9.35 4.50
CA LYS A 51 5.23 -10.74 4.32
C LYS A 51 6.40 -10.89 3.36
N VAL A 52 6.77 -9.82 2.66
CA VAL A 52 7.86 -9.84 1.68
C VAL A 52 9.17 -9.62 2.41
N GLU A 53 10.16 -10.45 2.10
CA GLU A 53 11.51 -10.33 2.68
C GLU A 53 12.17 -8.99 2.34
N THR A 54 12.99 -8.48 3.25
CA THR A 54 13.55 -7.13 3.13
C THR A 54 14.44 -6.98 1.90
N ASP A 55 15.21 -8.00 1.54
CA ASP A 55 16.05 -8.03 0.34
C ASP A 55 15.23 -7.96 -0.96
N ALA A 56 14.11 -8.69 -1.03
CA ALA A 56 13.17 -8.64 -2.13
C ALA A 56 12.52 -7.26 -2.27
N LEU A 57 12.15 -6.61 -1.15
CA LEU A 57 11.63 -5.24 -1.18
C LEU A 57 12.67 -4.23 -1.70
N VAL A 58 13.93 -4.37 -1.28
CA VAL A 58 15.02 -3.51 -1.77
C VAL A 58 15.25 -3.71 -3.26
N ALA A 59 15.23 -4.96 -3.75
CA ALA A 59 15.35 -5.26 -5.16
C ALA A 59 14.22 -4.59 -5.98
N GLU A 60 12.97 -4.73 -5.54
CA GLU A 60 11.81 -4.13 -6.21
C GLU A 60 11.84 -2.60 -6.19
N LEU A 61 12.32 -1.98 -5.10
CA LEU A 61 12.51 -0.52 -5.03
C LEU A 61 13.48 0.01 -6.09
N ALA A 62 14.43 -0.81 -6.54
CA ALA A 62 15.38 -0.45 -7.58
C ALA A 62 14.82 -0.63 -9.01
N MET A 63 13.70 -1.32 -9.17
CA MET A 63 13.17 -1.70 -10.49
C MET A 63 12.71 -0.49 -11.31
N PRO A 64 13.03 -0.42 -12.62
CA PRO A 64 12.56 0.67 -13.49
C PRO A 64 11.03 0.75 -13.62
N SER A 65 10.33 -0.38 -13.52
CA SER A 65 8.87 -0.45 -13.55
C SER A 65 8.24 0.41 -12.46
N LEU A 66 8.78 0.36 -11.25
CA LEU A 66 8.30 1.16 -10.13
C LEU A 66 8.45 2.67 -10.38
N LYS A 67 9.54 3.07 -11.06
CA LYS A 67 9.75 4.48 -11.46
C LYS A 67 8.72 4.95 -12.49
N ARG A 68 8.25 4.07 -13.39
CA ARG A 68 7.20 4.41 -14.37
C ARG A 68 5.83 4.60 -13.71
N GLN A 69 5.56 3.89 -12.62
CA GLN A 69 4.31 4.04 -11.86
C GLN A 69 4.26 5.32 -11.01
N ALA A 70 5.43 5.90 -10.67
CA ALA A 70 5.51 7.18 -10.00
C ALA A 70 5.29 8.34 -10.98
N GLY A 71 4.55 9.37 -10.56
CA GLY A 71 4.24 10.48 -11.45
C GLY A 71 3.67 11.71 -10.74
N LYS A 72 3.07 12.61 -11.53
CA LYS A 72 2.59 13.91 -11.06
C LYS A 72 1.09 13.93 -10.73
N CYS A 73 0.34 12.85 -11.02
CA CYS A 73 -1.07 12.76 -10.70
C CYS A 73 -1.23 12.57 -9.20
N GLU A 74 -1.85 13.55 -8.53
CA GLU A 74 -2.06 13.54 -7.09
C GLU A 74 -3.44 12.96 -6.75
N HIS A 75 -3.44 11.91 -5.94
CA HIS A 75 -4.66 11.28 -5.43
C HIS A 75 -4.66 11.28 -3.92
N PHE A 76 -5.82 11.56 -3.32
CA PHE A 76 -5.97 11.57 -1.86
C PHE A 76 -6.82 10.39 -1.41
N VAL A 77 -6.23 9.50 -0.62
CA VAL A 77 -6.92 8.32 -0.08
C VAL A 77 -6.95 8.39 1.44
N GLY A 78 -7.97 7.83 2.08
CA GLY A 78 -8.09 7.85 3.54
C GLY A 78 -6.95 7.10 4.23
N ALA A 79 -6.36 7.66 5.28
CA ALA A 79 -5.41 6.94 6.13
C ALA A 79 -6.16 6.24 7.27
N THR A 80 -5.86 4.95 7.45
CA THR A 80 -6.28 4.21 8.65
C THR A 80 -5.11 4.15 9.64
N ALA A 81 -5.41 3.96 10.92
CA ALA A 81 -4.35 3.79 11.93
C ALA A 81 -3.50 2.54 11.64
N ALA A 82 -4.16 1.46 11.17
CA ALA A 82 -3.49 0.24 10.74
C ALA A 82 -2.52 0.47 9.57
N LEU A 83 -2.91 1.28 8.59
CA LEU A 83 -2.04 1.64 7.46
C LEU A 83 -0.82 2.46 7.93
N ASN A 84 -1.00 3.42 8.85
CA ASN A 84 0.14 4.16 9.42
C ASN A 84 1.12 3.22 10.13
N GLY A 85 0.61 2.35 11.02
CA GLY A 85 1.47 1.43 11.77
C GLY A 85 2.23 0.46 10.87
N ALA A 86 1.58 -0.08 9.84
CA ALA A 86 2.21 -1.00 8.89
C ALA A 86 3.28 -0.29 8.03
N THR A 87 2.96 0.90 7.50
CA THR A 87 3.91 1.71 6.74
C THR A 87 5.15 2.06 7.58
N ASP A 88 4.95 2.49 8.83
CA ASP A 88 6.07 2.84 9.73
C ASP A 88 6.92 1.61 10.07
N SER A 89 6.28 0.47 10.34
CA SER A 89 6.96 -0.81 10.61
C SER A 89 7.88 -1.22 9.45
N ILE A 90 7.39 -1.16 8.21
CA ILE A 90 8.18 -1.52 7.03
C ILE A 90 9.30 -0.51 6.78
N LEU A 91 9.05 0.79 6.98
CA LEU A 91 10.09 1.81 6.84
C LEU A 91 11.20 1.67 7.88
N ASN A 92 10.87 1.25 9.10
CA ASN A 92 11.86 0.98 10.14
C ASN A 92 12.65 -0.29 9.79
N ARG A 93 11.97 -1.37 9.38
CA ARG A 93 12.60 -2.61 8.92
C ARG A 93 13.61 -2.38 7.77
N LEU A 94 13.27 -1.51 6.81
CA LEU A 94 14.17 -1.14 5.72
C LEU A 94 15.33 -0.26 6.19
N ALA A 95 15.08 0.68 7.11
CA ALA A 95 16.12 1.57 7.63
C ALA A 95 17.12 0.85 8.55
N GLU A 96 16.69 -0.20 9.26
CA GLU A 96 17.53 -1.07 10.07
C GLU A 96 18.31 -2.10 9.23
N SER A 97 17.94 -2.26 7.96
CA SER A 97 18.68 -3.11 7.04
C SER A 97 19.86 -2.35 6.45
N ASP A 98 21.04 -2.98 6.42
CA ASP A 98 22.22 -2.46 5.70
C ASP A 98 22.09 -2.59 4.17
N LEU A 99 20.92 -3.02 3.68
CA LEU A 99 20.68 -3.33 2.28
C LEU A 99 20.29 -2.11 1.45
N ILE A 100 19.94 -0.98 2.09
CA ILE A 100 19.50 0.22 1.39
C ILE A 100 20.26 1.46 1.87
N GLY A 101 20.97 2.11 0.94
CA GLY A 101 21.79 3.29 1.28
C GLY A 101 20.99 4.54 1.65
N VAL A 102 19.71 4.61 1.29
CA VAL A 102 18.83 5.74 1.59
C VAL A 102 17.43 5.24 1.97
N ARG A 103 16.92 5.71 3.11
CA ARG A 103 15.55 5.37 3.56
C ARG A 103 14.52 5.79 2.50
N PRO A 104 13.64 4.88 2.03
CA PRO A 104 12.60 5.22 1.07
C PRO A 104 11.61 6.24 1.63
N SER A 105 11.05 7.07 0.75
CA SER A 105 9.92 7.91 1.12
C SER A 105 8.66 7.07 1.30
N VAL A 106 7.73 7.55 2.14
CA VAL A 106 6.39 6.94 2.29
C VAL A 106 5.68 6.79 0.93
N GLY A 107 5.83 7.78 0.03
CA GLY A 107 5.25 7.71 -1.31
C GLY A 107 5.84 6.59 -2.17
N ALA A 108 7.16 6.40 -2.13
CA ALA A 108 7.81 5.30 -2.84
C ALA A 108 7.35 3.94 -2.28
N LEU A 109 7.19 3.84 -0.96
CA LEU A 109 6.68 2.64 -0.31
C LEU A 109 5.23 2.31 -0.74
N HIS A 110 4.37 3.32 -0.83
CA HIS A 110 3.00 3.12 -1.32
C HIS A 110 2.97 2.68 -2.78
N ASN A 111 3.80 3.25 -3.65
CA ASN A 111 3.88 2.82 -5.04
C ASN A 111 4.35 1.36 -5.14
N LEU A 112 5.33 0.98 -4.32
CA LEU A 112 5.80 -0.41 -4.25
C LEU A 112 4.70 -1.36 -3.79
N ALA A 113 3.96 -0.99 -2.75
CA ALA A 113 2.85 -1.78 -2.25
C ALA A 113 1.79 -2.03 -3.34
N ILE A 114 1.46 -1.00 -4.14
CA ILE A 114 0.53 -1.11 -5.26
C ILE A 114 1.07 -2.07 -6.34
N ALA A 115 2.37 -1.97 -6.67
CA ALA A 115 3.02 -2.88 -7.61
C ALA A 115 2.97 -4.34 -7.16
N LEU A 116 3.31 -4.60 -5.89
CA LEU A 116 3.28 -5.95 -5.30
C LEU A 116 1.87 -6.53 -5.23
N MET A 117 0.86 -5.68 -5.08
CA MET A 117 -0.54 -6.12 -5.07
C MET A 117 -0.95 -6.77 -6.41
N GLU A 118 -0.33 -6.38 -7.51
CA GLU A 118 -0.57 -6.96 -8.84
C GLU A 118 -0.17 -8.44 -8.91
N SER A 119 0.98 -8.79 -8.34
CA SER A 119 1.53 -10.15 -8.39
C SER A 119 0.95 -11.10 -7.34
N CYS A 120 0.19 -10.60 -6.36
CA CYS A 120 -0.45 -11.41 -5.33
C CYS A 120 -1.64 -12.20 -5.88
N GLU A 121 -1.90 -13.39 -5.33
CA GLU A 121 -3.06 -14.19 -5.68
C GLU A 121 -4.36 -13.67 -5.02
N ASP A 122 -5.52 -13.99 -5.62
CA ASP A 122 -6.84 -13.57 -5.10
C ASP A 122 -7.06 -14.03 -3.64
N HIS A 123 -6.54 -15.20 -3.28
CA HIS A 123 -6.67 -15.75 -1.93
C HIS A 123 -5.83 -14.98 -0.89
N GLU A 124 -4.70 -14.40 -1.29
CA GLU A 124 -3.85 -13.56 -0.44
C GLU A 124 -4.49 -12.20 -0.21
N LEU A 125 -5.06 -11.62 -1.28
CA LEU A 125 -5.86 -10.41 -1.23
C LEU A 125 -7.06 -10.57 -0.28
N ALA A 126 -7.78 -11.68 -0.38
CA ALA A 126 -8.91 -11.97 0.51
C ALA A 126 -8.48 -12.04 1.99
N LYS A 127 -7.36 -12.72 2.28
CA LYS A 127 -6.81 -12.81 3.65
C LYS A 127 -6.35 -11.45 4.18
N ALA A 128 -5.69 -10.64 3.35
CA ALA A 128 -5.27 -9.29 3.73
C ALA A 128 -6.47 -8.36 3.95
N TRP A 129 -7.51 -8.47 3.12
CA TRP A 129 -8.77 -7.75 3.29
C TRP A 129 -9.44 -8.06 4.62
N GLN A 130 -9.55 -9.35 4.99
CA GLN A 130 -10.15 -9.76 6.27
C GLN A 130 -9.45 -9.09 7.47
N ARG A 131 -8.12 -8.97 7.43
CA ARG A 131 -7.33 -8.29 8.47
C ARG A 131 -7.63 -6.80 8.53
N VAL A 132 -7.65 -6.12 7.38
CA VAL A 132 -8.00 -4.70 7.29
C VAL A 132 -9.42 -4.45 7.76
N GLN A 133 -10.38 -5.29 7.33
CA GLN A 133 -11.78 -5.19 7.73
C GLN A 133 -11.97 -5.37 9.24
N ALA A 134 -11.28 -6.34 9.85
CA ALA A 134 -11.30 -6.53 11.30
C ALA A 134 -10.74 -5.31 12.06
N GLY A 135 -9.75 -4.60 11.48
CA GLY A 135 -9.23 -3.35 12.03
C GLY A 135 -10.18 -2.17 11.86
N ILE A 136 -11.02 -2.16 10.82
CA ILE A 136 -12.05 -1.14 10.60
C ILE A 136 -13.24 -1.34 11.55
N ALA A 137 -13.68 -2.59 11.76
CA ALA A 137 -14.83 -2.92 12.59
C ALA A 137 -14.61 -2.75 14.11
N LYS A 138 -13.35 -2.64 14.56
CA LYS A 138 -12.97 -2.41 15.96
C LYS A 138 -12.95 -0.93 16.36
N LYS A 139 -13.29 -0.01 15.45
CA LYS A 139 -13.47 1.42 15.70
C LYS A 139 -14.93 1.76 15.93
#